data_AF-A0AAJ2BAK5-F1
#
_entry.id   AF-A0AAJ2BAK5-F1
#
_cell.length_a   1.000
_cell.length_b   1.000
_cell.length_c   1.000
_cell.angle_alpha   90.00
_cell.angle_beta   90.00
_cell.angle_gamma   90.00
#
_symmetry.space_group_name_H-M   'P 1'
#
loop_
_entity.id
_entity.type
_entity.pdbx_description
1 polymer ?
#
loop_
_entity_poly.entity_id
_entity_poly.type
_entity_poly.pdbx_seq_one_letter_code
_entity_poly.pdbx_strand_id
1 'polypeptide(L)' 'MQRANVSSAKAAKWVDASEDDVQFWRRGITVPPLHAFRRIANALDVDVHWLCTGQTHAASHVS' A
#
# COMPACT_ATOMS: atom_id res chain seq x y z
N MET A 1 2.51 6.69 -5.11
CA MET A 1 3.58 5.73 -4.74
C MET A 1 4.87 5.98 -5.53
N GLN A 2 5.45 7.18 -5.46
CA GLN A 2 6.70 7.52 -6.18
C GLN A 2 7.97 7.31 -5.35
N ARG A 3 7.85 7.02 -4.04
CA ARG A 3 9.00 6.93 -3.12
C ARG A 3 9.76 5.60 -3.15
N ALA A 4 9.19 4.57 -3.75
CA ALA A 4 9.88 3.32 -4.05
C ALA A 4 9.63 3.05 -5.53
N ASN A 5 10.68 2.79 -6.32
CA ASN A 5 10.61 2.53 -7.76
C ASN A 5 9.96 1.16 -8.03
N VAL A 6 8.71 0.99 -7.60
CA VAL A 6 7.95 -0.27 -7.60
C VAL A 6 6.98 -0.21 -8.77
N SER A 7 7.31 -0.96 -9.82
CA SER A 7 6.41 -1.18 -10.96
C SER A 7 5.14 -1.90 -10.52
N SER A 8 4.07 -1.75 -11.31
CA SER A 8 2.79 -2.44 -11.06
C SER A 8 2.97 -3.96 -11.08
N ALA A 9 3.71 -4.51 -12.05
CA ALA A 9 4.11 -5.92 -12.08
C ALA A 9 4.81 -6.41 -10.79
N LYS A 10 5.69 -5.60 -10.18
CA LYS A 10 6.37 -5.96 -8.92
C LYS A 10 5.40 -5.98 -7.75
N ALA A 11 4.51 -4.99 -7.67
CA ALA A 11 3.47 -4.94 -6.64
C ALA A 11 2.48 -6.10 -6.78
N ALA A 12 2.08 -6.46 -8.00
CA ALA A 12 1.20 -7.59 -8.30
C ALA A 12 1.75 -8.91 -7.71
N LYS A 13 3.05 -9.17 -7.90
CA LYS A 13 3.73 -10.33 -7.31
C LYS A 13 3.74 -10.33 -5.78
N TRP A 14 3.81 -9.16 -5.14
CA TRP A 14 3.79 -9.07 -3.67
C TRP A 14 2.43 -9.42 -3.08
N VAL A 15 1.36 -9.05 -3.78
CA VAL A 15 0.00 -9.22 -3.27
C VAL A 15 -0.73 -10.44 -3.81
N ASP A 16 -0.14 -11.14 -4.78
CA ASP A 16 -0.78 -12.23 -5.53
C ASP A 16 -2.07 -11.76 -6.21
N ALA A 17 -1.97 -10.66 -6.98
CA ALA A 17 -3.06 -10.07 -7.74
C ALA A 17 -2.64 -9.81 -9.19
N SER A 18 -3.58 -9.49 -10.07
CA SER A 18 -3.27 -9.09 -11.44
C SER A 18 -2.62 -7.70 -11.48
N GLU A 19 -1.84 -7.43 -12.53
CA GLU A 19 -1.29 -6.08 -12.74
C GLU A 19 -2.39 -5.04 -13.02
N ASP A 20 -3.48 -5.45 -13.66
CA ASP A 20 -4.65 -4.60 -13.91
C ASP A 20 -5.34 -4.17 -12.62
N ASP A 21 -5.53 -5.10 -11.66
CA ASP A 21 -6.07 -4.77 -10.33
C ASP A 21 -5.21 -3.73 -9.63
N VAL A 22 -3.88 -3.92 -9.66
CA VAL A 22 -2.93 -2.97 -9.07
C VAL A 22 -3.01 -1.59 -9.74
N GLN A 23 -3.20 -1.54 -11.06
CA GLN A 23 -3.41 -0.27 -11.77
C GLN A 23 -4.72 0.40 -11.39
N PHE A 24 -5.82 -0.36 -11.25
CA PHE A 24 -7.10 0.19 -10.78
C PHE A 24 -6.99 0.77 -9.37
N TRP A 25 -6.30 0.08 -8.45
CA TRP A 25 -6.06 0.58 -7.09
C TRP A 25 -5.26 1.88 -7.10
N ARG A 26 -4.20 1.95 -7.90
CA ARG A 26 -3.34 3.16 -8.01
C ARG A 26 -4.09 4.36 -8.58
N ARG A 27 -5.10 4.13 -9.40
CA ARG A 27 -5.99 5.17 -9.97
C ARG A 27 -7.18 5.48 -9.07
N GLY A 28 -7.35 4.78 -7.94
CA GLY A 28 -8.47 4.94 -7.03
C GLY A 28 -9.82 4.44 -7.57
N ILE A 29 -9.79 3.54 -8.57
CA ILE A 29 -11.01 2.99 -9.20
C ILE A 29 -11.63 1.90 -8.34
N THR A 30 -10.80 1.02 -7.79
CA THR A 30 -11.21 -0.05 -6.87
C THR A 30 -10.37 -0.01 -5.60
N VAL A 31 -10.89 -0.61 -4.53
CA VAL A 31 -10.20 -0.71 -3.24
C VAL A 31 -9.51 -2.07 -3.14
N PRO A 32 -8.23 -2.14 -2.77
CA PRO A 32 -7.56 -3.41 -2.54
C PRO A 32 -8.22 -4.20 -1.40
N PRO A 33 -8.23 -5.53 -1.46
CA PRO A 33 -8.67 -6.33 -0.32
C PRO A 33 -7.71 -6.20 0.86
N LEU A 34 -8.19 -6.45 2.09
CA LEU A 34 -7.41 -6.26 3.33
C LEU A 34 -6.07 -7.01 3.35
N HIS A 35 -6.02 -8.20 2.76
CA HIS A 35 -4.77 -8.98 2.68
C HIS A 35 -3.73 -8.32 1.78
N ALA A 36 -4.15 -7.60 0.73
CA ALA A 36 -3.26 -6.88 -0.17
C ALA A 36 -2.63 -5.68 0.56
N PHE A 37 -3.40 -4.94 1.36
CA PHE A 37 -2.86 -3.86 2.21
C PHE A 37 -1.75 -4.35 3.14
N ARG A 38 -1.97 -5.48 3.84
CA ARG A 38 -0.96 -6.08 4.72
C ARG A 38 0.31 -6.49 3.97
N ARG A 39 0.16 -7.11 2.80
CA ARG A 39 1.30 -7.54 1.97
C ARG A 39 2.10 -6.35 1.42
N ILE A 40 1.42 -5.29 0.96
CA ILE A 40 2.07 -4.05 0.48
C ILE A 40 2.79 -3.35 1.63
N ALA A 41 2.15 -3.22 2.79
CA ALA A 41 2.73 -2.60 3.97
C ALA A 41 4.03 -3.32 4.38
N ASN A 42 3.99 -4.65 4.47
CA ASN A 42 5.16 -5.47 4.78
C ASN A 42 6.27 -5.38 3.71
N ALA A 43 5.91 -5.39 2.42
CA ALA A 43 6.89 -5.32 1.33
C ALA A 43 7.59 -3.95 1.21
N LEU A 44 6.92 -2.89 1.66
CA LEU A 44 7.45 -1.52 1.69
C LEU A 44 8.06 -1.14 3.04
N ASP A 45 7.97 -2.03 4.04
CA ASP A 45 8.34 -1.76 5.44
C ASP A 45 7.67 -0.48 5.99
N VAL A 46 6.35 -0.38 5.76
CA VAL A 46 5.53 0.73 6.25
C VAL A 46 4.37 0.23 7.08
N ASP A 47 3.87 1.08 7.97
CA ASP A 47 2.68 0.79 8.75
C ASP A 47 1.42 0.73 7.86
N VAL A 48 0.56 -0.25 8.13
CA VAL A 48 -0.67 -0.46 7.35
C VAL A 48 -1.70 0.65 7.60
N HIS A 49 -1.70 1.25 8.79
CA HIS A 49 -2.57 2.39 9.11
C HIS A 49 -2.16 3.60 8.28
N TRP A 50 -0.85 3.90 8.25
CA TRP A 50 -0.30 4.93 7.36
C TRP A 50 -0.64 4.67 5.89
N LEU A 51 -0.54 3.41 5.44
CA LEU A 51 -0.87 3.05 4.05
C LEU A 51 -2.35 3.33 3.70
N CYS A 52 -3.26 3.14 4.65
CA CYS A 52 -4.69 3.34 4.46
C CYS A 52 -5.14 4.80 4.63
N THR A 53 -4.59 5.53 5.59
CA THR A 53 -5.08 6.87 5.97
C THR A 53 -4.12 8.01 5.61
N GLY A 54 -2.89 7.69 5.23
CA GLY A 54 -1.81 8.67 5.05
C GLY A 54 -1.32 9.31 6.37
N GLN A 55 -1.89 8.91 7.51
CA GLN A 55 -1.51 9.44 8.81
C GLN A 55 -0.41 8.56 9.39
N THR A 56 0.77 9.13 9.63
CA THR A 56 1.72 8.50 10.54
C THR A 56 1.07 8.50 11.91
N HIS A 57 1.16 7.38 12.65
CA HIS A 57 0.81 7.37 14.07
C HIS A 57 1.60 8.52 14.70
N ALA A 58 0.93 9.65 14.95
CA ALA A 58 1.55 10.74 15.66
C ALA A 58 1.85 10.12 17.01
N ALA A 59 3.13 9.79 17.26
CA ALA A 59 3.57 9.57 18.61
C ALA A 59 3.09 10.81 19.36
N SER A 60 2.10 10.62 20.23
CA SER A 60 1.54 11.67 21.05
C SER A 60 2.72 12.30 21.77
N HIS A 61 3.19 13.45 21.28
CA HIS A 61 4.12 14.28 22.00
C HIS A 61 3.27 14.88 23.11
N VAL A 62 3.22 14.18 24.23
CA VAL A 62 2.69 14.72 25.48
C VAL A 62 3.71 15.75 25.92
N SER A 63 3.45 17.01 25.58
CA SER A 63 4.10 18.16 26.21
C SER A 63 3.64 18.32 27.65
#